data_AF-A0A928LL05-F1
#
_entry.id   AF-A0A928LL05-F1
#
_cell.length_a   1.000
_cell.length_b   1.000
_cell.length_c   1.000
_cell.angle_alpha   90.00
_cell.angle_beta   90.00
_cell.angle_gamma   90.00
#
_symmetry.space_group_name_H-M   'P 1'
#
loop_
_entity.id
_entity.type
_entity.pdbx_description
1 polymer ?
#
loop_
_entity_poly.entity_id
_entity_poly.type
_entity_poly.pdbx_seq_one_letter_code
_entity_poly.pdbx_strand_id
1 'polypeptide(L)'
;MKKNELEQYFSMVDGDKILGKCKYDILTKSIVGFEIEDETISDFVKFNLLKAVLNYFDLHGVKKVFYNGTEEIDICQKNGFKNTDEGFCVDLNGYFEKGCANK
;
A
#
# COMPACT_ATOMS: atom_id res chain seq x y z
N MET A 1 -22.63 14.93 -13.43
CA MET A 1 -22.57 13.57 -12.85
C MET A 1 -21.67 13.63 -11.64
N LYS A 2 -22.18 13.33 -10.43
CA LYS A 2 -21.30 13.11 -9.27
C LYS A 2 -20.65 11.74 -9.45
N LYS A 3 -19.33 11.71 -9.58
CA LYS A 3 -18.53 10.49 -9.61
C LYS A 3 -18.69 9.87 -8.21
N ASN A 4 -19.43 8.77 -8.08
CA ASN A 4 -19.36 7.93 -6.89
C ASN A 4 -17.99 7.26 -6.93
N GLU A 5 -16.98 7.93 -6.39
CA GLU A 5 -15.69 7.30 -6.14
C GLU A 5 -15.90 6.37 -4.94
N LEU A 6 -16.11 5.10 -5.22
CA LEU A 6 -16.04 4.04 -4.21
C LEU A 6 -14.62 4.07 -3.64
N GLU A 7 -14.42 4.72 -2.50
CA GLU A 7 -13.15 4.68 -1.78
C GLU A 7 -12.85 3.24 -1.38
N GLN A 8 -11.75 2.69 -1.90
CA GLN A 8 -11.28 1.35 -1.56
C GLN A 8 -10.14 1.45 -0.55
N TYR A 9 -10.17 0.57 0.45
CA TYR A 9 -9.15 0.53 1.48
C TYR A 9 -8.91 -0.88 2.01
N PHE A 10 -7.68 -1.14 2.44
CA PHE A 10 -7.35 -2.23 3.35
C PHE A 10 -7.33 -1.70 4.78
N SER A 11 -7.87 -2.46 5.72
CA SER A 11 -7.82 -2.14 7.15
C SER A 11 -7.01 -3.18 7.91
N MET A 12 -6.21 -2.71 8.86
CA MET A 12 -5.59 -3.55 9.87
C MET A 12 -6.42 -3.44 11.14
N VAL A 13 -6.83 -4.60 11.68
CA VAL A 13 -7.68 -4.68 12.86
C VAL A 13 -7.06 -5.60 13.90
N ASP A 14 -7.28 -5.28 15.18
CA ASP A 14 -6.96 -6.11 16.33
C ASP A 14 -8.22 -6.27 17.19
N GLY A 15 -8.83 -7.45 17.11
CA GLY A 15 -10.19 -7.65 17.60
C GLY A 15 -11.18 -6.70 16.93
N ASP A 16 -11.87 -5.89 17.74
CA ASP A 16 -12.84 -4.89 17.28
C ASP A 16 -12.20 -3.51 17.01
N LYS A 17 -10.89 -3.34 17.25
CA LYS A 17 -10.18 -2.06 17.07
C LYS A 17 -9.59 -1.98 15.67
N ILE A 18 -9.89 -0.91 14.95
CA ILE A 18 -9.15 -0.54 13.72
C ILE A 18 -7.84 0.13 14.14
N LEU A 19 -6.71 -0.38 13.66
CA LEU A 19 -5.38 0.18 13.90
C LEU A 19 -4.99 1.20 12.82
N GLY A 20 -5.46 0.97 11.59
CA GLY A 20 -5.29 1.90 10.48
C GLY A 20 -5.82 1.37 9.17
N LYS A 21 -5.81 2.23 8.16
CA LYS A 21 -6.28 1.96 6.80
C LYS A 21 -5.28 2.45 5.77
N CYS A 22 -5.19 1.74 4.65
CA CYS A 22 -4.47 2.19 3.47
C CYS A 22 -5.47 2.33 2.32
N LYS A 23 -5.58 3.55 1.79
CA LYS A 23 -6.45 3.89 0.67
C LYS A 23 -5.74 3.63 -0.65
N TYR A 24 -6.45 3.03 -1.59
CA TYR A 24 -5.92 2.73 -2.91
C TYR A 24 -6.99 2.92 -3.98
N ASP A 25 -6.54 3.04 -5.23
CA ASP A 25 -7.38 3.08 -6.42
C ASP A 25 -6.92 2.01 -7.39
N ILE A 26 -7.79 1.02 -7.63
CA ILE A 26 -7.53 -0.10 -8.53
C ILE A 26 -7.46 0.30 -10.01
N LEU A 27 -8.19 1.33 -10.42
CA LEU A 27 -8.24 1.79 -11.82
C LEU A 27 -6.93 2.48 -12.20
N THR A 28 -6.42 3.33 -11.30
CA THR A 28 -5.13 4.02 -11.48
C THR A 28 -3.95 3.22 -10.95
N LYS A 29 -4.20 2.07 -10.30
CA LYS A 29 -3.17 1.18 -9.72
C LYS A 29 -2.27 1.95 -8.74
N SER A 30 -2.90 2.79 -7.92
CA SER A 30 -2.19 3.71 -7.05
C SER A 30 -2.58 3.55 -5.60
N ILE A 31 -1.62 3.78 -4.71
CA ILE A 31 -1.86 4.02 -3.29
C ILE A 31 -2.00 5.52 -3.10
N VAL A 32 -3.05 5.90 -2.37
CA VAL A 32 -3.46 7.29 -2.19
C VAL A 32 -2.97 7.83 -0.84
N GLY A 33 -3.00 7.00 0.20
CA GLY A 33 -2.57 7.43 1.53
C GLY A 33 -2.95 6.46 2.64
N PHE A 34 -2.74 6.90 3.88
CA PHE A 34 -3.01 6.12 5.09
C PHE A 34 -3.86 6.93 6.07
N GLU A 35 -4.69 6.24 6.84
CA GLU A 35 -5.40 6.77 8.02
C GLU A 35 -4.99 5.90 9.21
N ILE A 36 -4.19 6.42 10.13
CA ILE A 36 -3.68 5.66 11.28
C ILE A 36 -4.41 6.10 12.54
N GLU A 37 -4.92 5.13 13.31
CA GLU A 37 -5.64 5.40 14.56
C GLU A 37 -4.70 5.35 15.77
N ASP A 38 -3.62 4.57 15.69
CA ASP A 38 -2.64 4.40 16.77
C ASP A 38 -1.24 4.83 16.32
N GLU A 39 -0.88 6.07 16.66
CA GLU A 39 0.40 6.68 16.26
C GLU A 39 1.62 5.98 16.87
N THR A 40 1.47 5.21 17.96
CA THR A 40 2.60 4.52 18.60
C THR A 40 3.16 3.36 17.77
N ILE A 41 2.35 2.85 16.84
CA ILE A 41 2.68 1.72 15.95
C ILE A 41 2.53 2.10 14.47
N SER A 42 2.48 3.40 14.15
CA SER A 42 2.12 3.90 12.81
C SER A 42 3.00 3.34 11.70
N ASP A 43 4.33 3.34 11.87
CA ASP A 43 5.28 2.76 10.91
C ASP A 43 5.03 1.27 10.65
N PHE A 44 4.78 0.50 11.71
CA PHE A 44 4.50 -0.93 11.62
C PHE A 44 3.18 -1.17 10.86
N VAL A 45 2.13 -0.42 11.19
CA VAL A 45 0.81 -0.53 10.55
C VAL A 45 0.90 -0.14 9.08
N LYS A 46 1.49 1.02 8.76
CA LYS A 46 1.68 1.52 7.40
C LYS A 46 2.48 0.54 6.54
N PHE A 47 3.59 0.00 7.05
CA PHE A 47 4.42 -0.96 6.32
C PHE A 47 3.62 -2.22 5.94
N ASN A 48 2.91 -2.81 6.89
CA ASN A 48 2.16 -4.04 6.66
C ASN A 48 0.92 -3.83 5.78
N LEU A 49 0.22 -2.71 5.94
CA LEU A 49 -0.89 -2.34 5.07
C LEU A 49 -0.42 -2.12 3.62
N LEU A 50 0.72 -1.44 3.44
CA LEU A 50 1.31 -1.24 2.13
C LEU A 50 1.63 -2.59 1.46
N LYS A 51 2.26 -3.52 2.18
CA LYS A 51 2.49 -4.88 1.70
C LYS A 51 1.21 -5.61 1.32
N ALA A 52 0.16 -5.50 2.13
CA ALA A 52 -1.13 -6.14 1.85
C ALA A 52 -1.74 -5.62 0.54
N VAL A 53 -1.71 -4.30 0.32
CA VAL A 53 -2.20 -3.67 -0.91
C VAL A 53 -1.36 -4.09 -2.12
N LEU A 54 -0.03 -4.13 -2.01
CA LEU A 54 0.83 -4.60 -3.09
C LEU A 54 0.56 -6.06 -3.46
N ASN A 55 0.35 -6.93 -2.48
CA ASN A 55 0.03 -8.33 -2.70
C ASN A 55 -1.34 -8.48 -3.39
N TYR A 56 -2.33 -7.69 -2.95
CA TYR A 56 -3.63 -7.63 -3.61
C TYR A 56 -3.50 -7.20 -5.08
N PHE A 57 -2.69 -6.18 -5.37
CA PHE A 57 -2.44 -5.74 -6.74
C PHE A 57 -1.79 -6.84 -7.60
N ASP A 58 -0.76 -7.53 -7.11
CA ASP A 58 -0.11 -8.60 -7.88
C ASP A 58 -1.07 -9.76 -8.17
N LEU A 59 -1.91 -10.15 -7.20
CA LEU A 59 -2.96 -11.17 -7.38
C LEU A 59 -3.99 -10.79 -8.46
N HIS A 60 -4.18 -9.49 -8.72
CA HIS A 60 -5.05 -8.97 -9.77
C HIS A 60 -4.29 -8.67 -11.08
N GLY A 61 -3.06 -9.15 -11.22
CA GLY A 61 -2.25 -8.99 -12.42
C GLY A 61 -1.66 -7.60 -12.62
N VAL A 62 -1.72 -6.73 -11.61
CA VAL A 62 -1.07 -5.42 -11.65
C VAL A 62 0.43 -5.60 -11.46
N LYS A 63 1.23 -5.09 -12.40
CA LYS A 63 2.70 -5.23 -12.38
C LYS A 63 3.45 -3.99 -11.94
N LYS A 64 2.81 -2.83 -11.98
CA LYS A 64 3.38 -1.58 -11.51
C LYS A 64 2.36 -0.88 -10.64
N VAL A 65 2.79 -0.44 -9.47
CA VAL A 65 1.96 0.30 -8.52
C VAL A 65 2.63 1.62 -8.23
N PHE A 66 1.85 2.68 -8.26
CA PHE A 66 2.31 4.04 -7.99
C PHE A 66 1.89 4.48 -6.59
N TYR A 67 2.70 5.33 -5.98
CA TYR A 67 2.34 6.02 -4.74
C TYR A 67 2.15 7.49 -5.05
N ASN A 68 0.93 7.97 -4.86
CA ASN A 68 0.51 9.34 -5.18
C ASN A 68 0.54 10.27 -3.96
N GLY A 69 0.95 9.77 -2.79
CA GLY A 69 1.17 10.60 -1.61
C GLY A 69 2.50 11.36 -1.68
N THR A 70 2.58 12.46 -0.95
CA THR A 70 3.81 13.25 -0.78
C THR A 70 4.53 12.95 0.53
N GLU A 71 3.93 12.13 1.38
CA GLU A 71 4.40 11.77 2.72
C GLU A 71 4.86 10.29 2.72
N GLU A 72 5.40 9.78 3.82
CA GLU A 72 5.71 8.33 3.97
C GLU A 72 6.75 7.76 2.98
N ILE A 73 7.64 8.59 2.44
CA ILE A 73 8.71 8.18 1.50
C ILE A 73 9.54 7.03 2.07
N ASP A 74 9.91 7.11 3.35
CA ASP A 74 10.74 6.10 4.01
C ASP A 74 10.06 4.72 4.04
N ILE A 75 8.75 4.68 4.29
CA ILE A 75 7.97 3.44 4.29
C ILE A 75 7.79 2.90 2.87
N CYS A 76 7.60 3.78 1.89
CA CYS A 76 7.54 3.40 0.48
C CYS A 76 8.87 2.76 0.04
N GLN A 77 10.00 3.37 0.37
CA GLN A 77 11.33 2.82 0.06
C GLN A 77 11.58 1.47 0.75
N LYS A 78 11.21 1.32 2.03
CA LYS A 78 11.25 0.02 2.75
C LYS A 78 10.40 -1.06 2.07
N ASN A 79 9.35 -0.66 1.35
CA ASN A 79 8.50 -1.54 0.55
C ASN A 79 8.95 -1.68 -0.93
N GLY A 80 10.13 -1.19 -1.28
CA GLY A 80 10.73 -1.39 -2.61
C GLY A 80 10.28 -0.38 -3.67
N PHE A 81 9.54 0.66 -3.29
CA PHE A 81 9.26 1.77 -4.19
C PHE A 81 10.56 2.52 -4.51
N LYS A 82 10.68 2.95 -5.75
CA LYS A 82 11.79 3.76 -6.26
C LYS A 82 11.23 5.06 -6.81
N ASN A 83 12.03 6.12 -6.71
CA ASN A 83 11.70 7.37 -7.35
C ASN A 83 11.85 7.23 -8.88
N THR A 84 10.89 7.79 -9.61
CA THR A 84 10.83 7.80 -11.08
C THR A 84 10.42 9.19 -11.56
N ASP A 85 10.51 9.45 -12.86
CA ASP A 85 10.10 10.74 -13.42
C ASP A 85 8.60 11.05 -13.22
N GLU A 86 7.79 10.01 -12.95
CA GLU A 86 6.34 10.09 -12.74
C GLU A 86 5.93 9.98 -11.26
N GLY A 87 6.90 9.91 -10.33
CA GLY A 87 6.68 9.74 -8.89
C GLY A 87 7.24 8.43 -8.34
N PHE A 88 6.74 7.98 -7.19
CA PHE A 88 7.21 6.74 -6.57
C PHE A 88 6.50 5.52 -7.17
N CYS A 89 7.27 4.56 -7.67
CA CYS A 89 6.74 3.37 -8.33
C CYS A 89 7.43 2.10 -7.80
N VAL A 90 6.67 1.01 -7.68
CA VAL A 90 7.20 -0.33 -7.43
C VAL A 90 6.81 -1.27 -8.57
N ASP A 91 7.78 -2.06 -9.04
CA ASP A 91 7.56 -3.17 -9.96
C ASP A 91 7.30 -4.44 -9.16
N LEU A 92 6.16 -5.07 -9.43
CA LEU A 92 5.71 -6.28 -8.74
C LEU A 92 6.18 -7.59 -9.41
N ASN A 93 6.81 -7.53 -10.59
CA ASN A 93 7.42 -8.71 -11.19
C ASN A 93 8.53 -9.25 -10.28
N GLY A 94 8.41 -10.50 -9.82
CA GLY A 94 9.37 -11.08 -8.89
C GLY A 94 9.29 -10.57 -7.45
N TYR A 95 8.36 -9.66 -7.14
CA TYR A 95 8.30 -9.01 -5.83
C TYR A 95 7.90 -9.99 -4.71
N PHE A 96 6.92 -10.86 -4.99
CA PHE A 96 6.45 -11.89 -4.04
C PHE A 96 7.04 -13.28 -4.30
N GLU A 97 7.93 -13.44 -5.29
CA GLU A 97 8.49 -14.76 -5.68
C GLU A 97 9.44 -15.35 -4.64
N LYS A 98 10.00 -14.51 -3.75
CA LYS A 98 10.62 -14.99 -2.52
C LYS A 98 9.52 -15.19 -1.49
N GLY A 99 8.97 -16.41 -1.44
CA GLY A 99 8.08 -16.82 -0.37
C GLY A 99 8.66 -16.49 1.01
N CYS A 100 7.81 -16.41 2.04
CA CYS A 100 8.21 -16.21 3.42
C CYS A 100 9.48 -17.03 3.71
N ALA A 101 10.59 -16.34 3.95
CA ALA A 101 11.81 -17.01 4.32
C ALA A 101 11.53 -17.71 5.65
N ASN A 102 11.34 -19.02 5.61
CA ASN A 102 11.48 -19.88 6.78
C ASN A 102 12.97 -19.80 7.16
N LYS A 103 13.32 -18.81 7.98
CA LYS A 103 14.58 -18.78 8.72
C LYS A 103 14.27 -18.94 10.19
#